data_AF-A0A319C6Z4-F1
#
_entry.id   AF-A0A319C6Z4-F1
#
_cell.length_a   1.000
_cell.length_b   1.000
_cell.length_c   1.000
_cell.angle_alpha   90.00
_cell.angle_beta   90.00
_cell.angle_gamma   90.00
#
_symmetry.space_group_name_H-M   'P 1'
#
loop_
_entity.id
_entity.type
_entity.pdbx_description
1 polymer ?
#
loop_
_entity_poly.entity_id
_entity_poly.type
_entity_poly.pdbx_seq_one_letter_code
_entity_poly.pdbx_strand_id
1 'polypeptide(L)'
;ALKWQSQALAGLPTMVDVWKTASADLGKRFAQAKKAAIDGRVATVTVLGVDLVDVELLDRGEIQNRDTDYTSFAHTFVLAVGREGFRVYQAWRARGHRFDQYLVNDGSRLRSWAESKSFLRSFGRLCRSQKKWSPELNSAYAECFGIDLDSICGDGRPKLPIVPVYRPWVRIFEINDVKAEHIRKF
;
A
#
# COMPACT_ATOMS: atom_id res chain seq x y z
N ALA A 1 -7.57 4.66 -20.01
CA ALA A 1 -7.12 5.71 -19.07
C ALA A 1 -6.15 5.19 -17.99
N LEU A 2 -5.33 4.16 -18.29
CA LEU A 2 -4.26 3.66 -17.42
C LEU A 2 -3.01 3.40 -18.27
N LYS A 3 -2.52 4.45 -18.92
CA LYS A 3 -1.35 4.42 -19.81
C LYS A 3 -0.34 5.49 -19.39
N TRP A 4 0.04 5.45 -18.12
CA TRP A 4 1.10 6.23 -17.48
C TRP A 4 1.16 5.66 -16.05
N GLN A 5 2.22 5.05 -15.51
CA GLN A 5 3.56 5.58 -15.27
C GLN A 5 4.52 4.41 -14.90
N SER A 6 4.97 3.60 -15.87
CA SER A 6 5.81 2.41 -15.54
C SER A 6 7.21 2.39 -16.14
N GLN A 7 7.57 3.34 -17.01
CA GLN A 7 8.76 3.12 -17.86
C GLN A 7 10.10 3.55 -17.27
N ALA A 8 10.15 4.32 -16.17
CA ALA A 8 11.43 4.72 -15.58
C ALA A 8 11.81 3.94 -14.31
N LEU A 9 10.86 3.56 -13.43
CA LEU A 9 11.16 2.93 -12.12
C LEU A 9 10.07 1.95 -11.64
N ALA A 10 9.59 1.06 -12.52
CA ALA A 10 8.62 0.01 -12.16
C ALA A 10 7.31 0.50 -11.46
N GLY A 11 6.95 1.77 -11.61
CA GLY A 11 5.77 2.37 -10.97
C GLY A 11 6.04 3.11 -9.65
N LEU A 12 7.29 3.17 -9.16
CA LEU A 12 7.66 3.97 -8.00
C LEU A 12 7.62 5.49 -8.33
N PRO A 13 7.26 6.35 -7.35
CA PRO A 13 7.34 7.80 -7.52
C PRO A 13 8.81 8.26 -7.66
N THR A 14 9.03 9.41 -8.32
CA THR A 14 10.33 10.11 -8.30
C THR A 14 10.43 11.03 -7.08
N MET A 15 11.63 11.47 -6.69
CA MET A 15 11.75 12.46 -5.60
C MET A 15 11.06 13.80 -5.94
N VAL A 16 11.01 14.16 -7.23
CA VAL A 16 10.26 15.34 -7.69
C VAL A 16 8.76 15.18 -7.40
N ASP A 17 8.20 13.98 -7.61
CA ASP A 17 6.80 13.71 -7.26
C ASP A 17 6.59 13.81 -5.75
N VAL A 18 7.46 13.20 -4.96
CA VAL A 18 7.42 13.18 -3.49
C VAL A 18 7.50 14.60 -2.91
N TRP A 19 8.36 15.47 -3.44
CA TRP A 19 8.48 16.85 -2.98
C TRP A 19 7.30 17.73 -3.37
N LYS A 20 6.73 17.52 -4.56
CA LYS A 20 5.61 18.32 -5.07
C LYS A 20 4.27 17.90 -4.47
N THR A 21 4.17 16.70 -3.90
CA THR A 21 2.91 16.16 -3.42
C THR A 21 3.01 15.63 -2.00
N ALA A 22 2.15 16.15 -1.13
CA ALA A 22 2.05 15.66 0.24
C ALA A 22 1.61 14.20 0.26
N SER A 23 2.12 13.44 1.23
CA SER A 23 1.69 12.06 1.49
C SER A 23 0.18 12.01 1.72
N ALA A 24 -0.51 11.12 1.01
CA ALA A 24 -1.95 11.03 1.04
C ALA A 24 -2.48 10.39 2.33
N ASP A 25 -3.63 10.87 2.82
CA ASP A 25 -4.31 10.31 3.98
C ASP A 25 -5.32 9.23 3.54
N LEU A 26 -4.92 7.96 3.69
CA LEU A 26 -5.78 6.82 3.37
C LEU A 26 -7.03 6.75 4.25
N GLY A 27 -6.93 7.14 5.52
CA GLY A 27 -8.07 7.13 6.43
C GLY A 27 -9.16 8.09 5.96
N LYS A 28 -8.77 9.29 5.56
CA LYS A 28 -9.68 10.30 4.99
C LYS A 28 -10.33 9.81 3.69
N ARG A 29 -9.55 9.26 2.76
CA ARG A 29 -10.07 8.74 1.48
C ARG A 29 -10.99 7.53 1.68
N PHE A 30 -10.63 6.62 2.58
CA PHE A 30 -11.48 5.49 2.93
C PHE A 30 -12.80 5.93 3.55
N ALA A 31 -12.79 6.94 4.44
CA ALA A 31 -14.01 7.48 5.04
C ALA A 31 -14.95 8.09 3.98
N GLN A 32 -14.39 8.79 2.99
CA GLN A 32 -15.15 9.33 1.85
C GLN A 32 -15.76 8.22 1.00
N ALA A 33 -14.96 7.21 0.64
CA ALA A 33 -15.42 6.04 -0.11
C ALA A 33 -16.52 5.27 0.64
N LYS A 34 -16.35 5.05 1.95
CA LYS A 34 -17.34 4.41 2.81
C LYS A 34 -18.64 5.22 2.85
N LYS A 35 -18.56 6.54 3.00
CA LYS A 35 -19.73 7.42 2.99
C LYS A 35 -20.50 7.30 1.68
N ALA A 36 -19.81 7.38 0.54
CA ALA A 36 -20.41 7.23 -0.78
C ALA A 36 -21.09 5.85 -0.96
N ALA A 37 -20.48 4.79 -0.44
CA ALA A 37 -21.01 3.44 -0.52
C ALA A 37 -22.26 3.20 0.34
N ILE A 38 -22.41 3.90 1.46
CA ILE A 38 -23.53 3.75 2.40
C ILE A 38 -24.69 4.71 2.10
N ASP A 39 -24.37 5.98 1.82
CA ASP A 39 -25.38 7.04 1.70
C ASP A 39 -26.07 7.06 0.32
N GLY A 40 -25.51 6.35 -0.67
CA GLY A 40 -26.03 6.30 -2.04
C GLY A 40 -27.37 5.55 -2.15
N ARG A 41 -28.30 6.09 -2.95
CA ARG A 41 -29.52 5.36 -3.37
C ARG A 41 -29.20 4.16 -4.26
N VAL A 42 -28.06 4.22 -4.97
CA VAL A 42 -27.52 3.15 -5.80
C VAL A 42 -26.23 2.66 -5.15
N ALA A 43 -26.02 1.34 -5.13
CA ALA A 43 -24.78 0.76 -4.61
C ALA A 43 -23.60 1.24 -5.47
N THR A 44 -22.70 2.00 -4.86
CA THR A 44 -21.45 2.46 -5.49
C THR A 44 -20.29 1.68 -4.92
N VAL A 45 -19.29 1.42 -5.76
CA VAL A 45 -18.01 0.84 -5.36
C VAL A 45 -16.91 1.83 -5.71
N THR A 46 -16.12 2.23 -4.73
CA THR A 46 -14.91 3.03 -4.94
C THR A 46 -13.70 2.14 -4.79
N VAL A 47 -12.79 2.21 -5.76
CA VAL A 47 -11.51 1.51 -5.73
C VAL A 47 -10.38 2.50 -5.46
N LEU A 48 -9.57 2.21 -4.45
CA LEU A 48 -8.39 2.98 -4.07
C LEU A 48 -7.14 2.15 -4.37
N GLY A 49 -6.36 2.52 -5.38
CA GLY A 49 -5.00 2.01 -5.56
C GLY A 49 -4.05 2.78 -4.66
N VAL A 50 -3.30 2.09 -3.80
CA VAL A 50 -2.46 2.68 -2.77
C VAL A 50 -1.03 2.22 -2.94
N ASP A 51 -0.11 3.17 -3.06
CA ASP A 51 1.32 2.91 -2.96
C ASP A 51 1.82 3.45 -1.63
N LEU A 52 2.37 2.57 -0.79
CA LEU A 52 3.14 2.95 0.40
C LEU A 52 4.62 2.72 0.08
N VAL A 53 5.39 3.80 0.05
CA VAL A 53 6.79 3.78 -0.37
C VAL A 53 7.65 4.44 0.70
N ASP A 54 8.74 3.81 1.07
CA ASP A 54 9.82 4.44 1.82
C ASP A 54 10.72 5.22 0.86
N VAL A 55 10.67 6.55 0.96
CA VAL A 55 11.35 7.44 0.02
C VAL A 55 12.81 7.67 0.36
N GLU A 56 13.30 7.17 1.51
CA GLU A 56 14.69 7.36 1.92
C GLU A 56 15.66 6.75 0.91
N LEU A 57 15.38 5.54 0.40
CA LEU A 57 16.24 4.92 -0.62
C LEU A 57 16.02 5.47 -2.02
N LEU A 58 14.88 6.09 -2.31
CA LEU A 58 14.70 6.85 -3.55
C LEU A 58 15.62 8.08 -3.54
N ASP A 59 15.62 8.82 -2.43
CA ASP A 59 16.48 9.98 -2.20
C ASP A 59 17.97 9.60 -2.32
N ARG A 60 18.39 8.54 -1.61
CA ARG A 60 19.77 8.03 -1.66
C ARG A 60 20.18 7.50 -3.04
N GLY A 61 19.27 6.80 -3.71
CA GLY A 61 19.49 6.22 -5.04
C GLY A 61 19.62 7.28 -6.13
N GLU A 62 18.78 8.32 -6.11
CA GLU A 62 18.85 9.45 -7.04
C GLU A 62 20.13 10.30 -6.81
N ILE A 63 20.64 10.37 -5.58
CA ILE A 63 21.89 11.08 -5.23
C ILE A 63 23.16 10.27 -5.59
N GLN A 64 23.04 9.08 -6.19
CA GLN A 64 24.15 8.14 -6.45
C GLN A 64 24.96 7.76 -5.19
N ASN A 65 24.34 7.79 -4.01
CA ASN A 65 25.01 7.36 -2.79
C ASN A 65 24.92 5.83 -2.66
N ARG A 66 26.08 5.16 -2.71
CA ARG A 66 26.23 3.71 -2.89
C ARG A 66 26.01 2.88 -1.61
N ASP A 67 25.03 3.25 -0.79
CA ASP A 67 24.71 2.44 0.39
C ASP A 67 23.84 1.24 -0.05
N THR A 68 24.48 0.26 -0.69
CA THR A 68 23.84 -0.95 -1.25
C THR A 68 23.47 -1.99 -0.21
N ASP A 69 23.75 -1.72 1.07
CA ASP A 69 23.62 -2.68 2.16
C ASP A 69 22.23 -2.70 2.80
N TYR A 70 21.30 -1.89 2.27
CA TYR A 70 19.92 -1.78 2.75
C TYR A 70 18.89 -2.03 1.64
N THR A 71 17.72 -2.55 2.01
CA THR A 71 16.55 -2.63 1.13
C THR A 71 15.53 -1.55 1.48
N SER A 72 14.83 -1.06 0.47
CA SER A 72 13.67 -0.18 0.65
C SER A 72 12.41 -1.00 0.80
N PHE A 73 11.41 -0.35 1.36
CA PHE A 73 10.06 -0.86 1.44
C PHE A 73 9.16 -0.13 0.46
N ALA A 74 8.56 -0.85 -0.50
CA ALA A 74 7.51 -0.35 -1.36
C ALA A 74 6.42 -1.41 -1.50
N HIS A 75 5.18 -1.06 -1.19
CA HIS A 75 4.03 -1.94 -1.30
C HIS A 75 2.88 -1.24 -2.01
N THR A 76 2.46 -1.80 -3.13
CA THR A 76 1.26 -1.41 -3.86
C THR A 76 0.12 -2.39 -3.60
N PHE A 77 -1.02 -1.89 -3.15
CA PHE A 77 -2.23 -2.69 -2.91
C PHE A 77 -3.46 -1.90 -3.33
N VAL A 78 -4.60 -2.59 -3.42
CA VAL A 78 -5.87 -1.99 -3.82
C VAL A 78 -6.91 -2.25 -2.75
N LEU A 79 -7.67 -1.22 -2.39
CA LEU A 79 -8.88 -1.33 -1.58
C LEU A 79 -10.11 -1.18 -2.47
N ALA A 80 -11.02 -2.13 -2.42
CA ALA A 80 -12.36 -1.96 -2.99
C ALA A 80 -13.34 -1.74 -1.85
N VAL A 81 -14.00 -0.57 -1.83
CA VAL A 81 -14.95 -0.17 -0.79
C VAL A 81 -16.35 -0.17 -1.38
N GLY A 82 -17.24 -0.98 -0.83
CA GLY A 82 -18.63 -1.09 -1.25
C GLY A 82 -19.57 -1.09 -0.05
N ARG A 83 -20.88 -1.16 -0.28
CA ARG A 83 -21.89 -1.01 0.78
C ARG A 83 -21.74 -2.03 1.91
N GLU A 84 -21.31 -3.25 1.58
CA GLU A 84 -21.22 -4.38 2.50
C GLU A 84 -19.91 -4.39 3.32
N GLY A 85 -18.93 -3.57 2.95
CA GLY A 85 -17.61 -3.56 3.57
C GLY A 85 -16.49 -3.21 2.59
N PHE A 86 -15.33 -3.83 2.77
CA PHE A 86 -14.19 -3.60 1.89
C PHE A 86 -13.38 -4.86 1.64
N ARG A 87 -12.66 -4.88 0.51
CA ARG A 87 -11.70 -5.93 0.18
C ARG A 87 -10.32 -5.30 0.01
N VAL A 88 -9.29 -6.07 0.34
CA VAL A 88 -7.90 -5.72 0.08
C VAL A 88 -7.41 -6.67 -1.01
N TYR A 89 -6.75 -6.14 -2.04
CA TYR A 89 -6.09 -6.91 -3.08
C TYR A 89 -4.62 -6.52 -3.07
N GLN A 90 -3.74 -7.51 -2.95
CA GLN A 90 -2.30 -7.28 -2.86
C GLN A 90 -1.53 -8.46 -3.45
N ALA A 91 -0.26 -8.21 -3.78
CA ALA A 91 0.67 -9.25 -4.15
C ALA A 91 2.07 -8.89 -3.63
N TRP A 92 2.83 -9.89 -3.19
CA TRP A 92 4.18 -9.67 -2.69
C TRP A 92 5.19 -10.61 -3.36
N ARG A 93 5.89 -10.09 -4.38
CA ARG A 93 6.66 -10.89 -5.36
C ARG A 93 7.87 -11.64 -4.81
N ALA A 94 8.48 -11.20 -3.70
CA ALA A 94 9.78 -11.74 -3.33
C ALA A 94 9.71 -13.10 -2.62
N ARG A 95 8.74 -13.29 -1.70
CA ARG A 95 8.43 -14.55 -0.97
C ARG A 95 7.04 -14.55 -0.33
N GLY A 96 6.18 -13.58 -0.67
CA GLY A 96 4.81 -13.53 -0.15
C GLY A 96 3.82 -14.10 -1.15
N HIS A 97 2.53 -13.93 -0.89
CA HIS A 97 1.52 -14.47 -1.77
C HIS A 97 1.62 -13.82 -3.16
N ARG A 98 1.80 -14.64 -4.21
CA ARG A 98 1.40 -14.22 -5.56
C ARG A 98 -0.07 -13.83 -5.53
N PHE A 99 -0.50 -12.96 -6.45
CA PHE A 99 -1.87 -12.48 -6.44
C PHE A 99 -2.90 -13.63 -6.48
N ASP A 100 -2.69 -14.64 -7.32
CA ASP A 100 -3.55 -15.82 -7.39
C ASP A 100 -3.55 -16.63 -6.08
N GLN A 101 -2.39 -16.82 -5.45
CA GLN A 101 -2.30 -17.50 -4.15
C GLN A 101 -3.00 -16.70 -3.05
N TYR A 102 -2.91 -15.38 -3.09
CA TYR A 102 -3.61 -14.49 -2.18
C TYR A 102 -5.13 -14.65 -2.33
N LEU A 103 -5.63 -14.73 -3.57
CA LEU A 103 -7.05 -14.96 -3.82
C LEU A 103 -7.52 -16.33 -3.33
N VAL A 104 -6.76 -17.39 -3.61
CA VAL A 104 -7.10 -18.78 -3.20
C VAL A 104 -7.11 -18.93 -1.68
N ASN A 105 -6.24 -18.23 -0.96
CA ASN A 105 -6.14 -18.29 0.50
C ASN A 105 -7.11 -17.32 1.22
N ASP A 106 -8.28 -17.03 0.62
CA ASP A 106 -9.29 -16.11 1.15
C ASP A 106 -8.77 -14.67 1.41
N GLY A 107 -7.65 -14.28 0.80
CA GLY A 107 -7.02 -12.97 1.02
C GLY A 107 -7.93 -11.82 0.59
N SER A 108 -8.70 -12.02 -0.48
CA SER A 108 -9.67 -11.05 -0.99
C SER A 108 -11.02 -11.05 -0.27
N ARG A 109 -11.16 -11.75 0.87
CA ARG A 109 -12.43 -11.82 1.60
C ARG A 109 -13.02 -10.45 1.86
N LEU A 110 -14.36 -10.41 1.90
CA LEU A 110 -15.07 -9.22 2.34
C LEU A 110 -14.75 -8.99 3.82
N ARG A 111 -14.22 -7.81 4.13
CA ARG A 111 -13.92 -7.34 5.48
C ARG A 111 -14.99 -6.37 5.94
N SER A 112 -15.37 -6.49 7.20
CA SER A 112 -16.39 -5.66 7.84
C SER A 112 -15.91 -4.24 8.14
N TRP A 113 -16.85 -3.34 8.43
CA TRP A 113 -16.54 -1.99 8.91
C TRP A 113 -15.85 -1.95 10.28
N ALA A 114 -15.99 -3.01 11.09
CA ALA A 114 -15.25 -3.11 12.35
C ALA A 114 -13.77 -3.37 12.07
N GLU A 115 -13.48 -4.28 11.15
CA GLU A 115 -12.10 -4.60 10.73
C GLU A 115 -11.40 -3.42 10.07
N SER A 116 -12.14 -2.55 9.39
CA SER A 116 -11.56 -1.34 8.77
C SER A 116 -10.90 -0.43 9.80
N LYS A 117 -11.42 -0.37 11.04
CA LYS A 117 -10.83 0.44 12.12
C LYS A 117 -9.44 -0.08 12.50
N SER A 118 -9.29 -1.40 12.63
CA SER A 118 -7.98 -1.99 12.94
C SER A 118 -7.01 -1.77 11.79
N PHE A 119 -7.45 -2.08 10.56
CA PHE A 119 -6.63 -1.89 9.36
C PHE A 119 -6.12 -0.44 9.20
N LEU A 120 -7.02 0.54 9.29
CA LEU A 120 -6.64 1.95 9.13
C LEU A 120 -5.77 2.46 10.28
N ARG A 121 -5.97 1.96 11.50
CA ARG A 121 -5.11 2.29 12.65
C ARG A 121 -3.69 1.78 12.43
N SER A 122 -3.54 0.54 12.00
CA SER A 122 -2.22 -0.08 11.75
C SER A 122 -1.54 0.56 10.56
N PHE A 123 -2.28 0.81 9.47
CA PHE A 123 -1.77 1.56 8.33
C PHE A 123 -1.35 2.99 8.73
N GLY A 124 -2.13 3.65 9.58
CA GLY A 124 -1.79 4.96 10.13
C GLY A 124 -0.52 4.96 10.98
N ARG A 125 -0.14 3.82 11.61
CA ARG A 125 1.16 3.68 12.28
C ARG A 125 2.29 3.58 11.26
N LEU A 126 2.10 2.84 10.16
CA LEU A 126 3.06 2.71 9.07
C LEU A 126 3.35 4.04 8.36
N CYS A 127 2.39 4.95 8.33
CA CYS A 127 2.55 6.24 7.67
C CYS A 127 3.21 7.32 8.54
N ARG A 128 3.50 7.01 9.82
CA ARG A 128 4.17 7.98 10.70
C ARG A 128 5.67 7.97 10.40
N SER A 129 6.23 9.15 10.16
CA SER A 129 7.68 9.30 10.08
C SER A 129 8.32 8.85 11.39
N GLN A 130 9.24 7.90 11.29
CA GLN A 130 10.01 7.42 12.42
C GLN A 130 11.49 7.41 12.06
N LYS A 131 12.35 7.57 13.08
CA LYS A 131 13.80 7.61 12.83
C LYS A 131 14.36 6.28 12.36
N LYS A 132 13.73 5.15 12.69
CA LYS A 132 14.18 3.79 12.35
C LYS A 132 12.99 2.86 12.12
N TRP A 133 13.20 1.82 11.29
CA TRP A 133 12.31 0.65 11.29
C TRP A 133 12.30 -0.01 12.68
N SER A 134 11.14 -0.48 13.12
CA SER A 134 10.96 -1.03 14.46
C SER A 134 10.01 -2.25 14.47
N PRO A 135 10.07 -3.10 15.51
CA PRO A 135 9.14 -4.22 15.66
C PRO A 135 7.66 -3.79 15.67
N GLU A 136 7.35 -2.59 16.15
CA GLU A 136 6.00 -2.04 16.12
C GLU A 136 5.54 -1.71 14.69
N LEU A 137 6.44 -1.21 13.83
CA LEU A 137 6.15 -0.98 12.42
C LEU A 137 5.97 -2.32 11.69
N ASN A 138 6.82 -3.31 11.96
CA ASN A 138 6.66 -4.64 11.41
C ASN A 138 5.33 -5.29 11.84
N SER A 139 4.96 -5.18 13.13
CA SER A 139 3.67 -5.66 13.63
C SER A 139 2.50 -4.96 12.95
N ALA A 140 2.57 -3.64 12.76
CA ALA A 140 1.53 -2.90 12.02
C ALA A 140 1.44 -3.34 10.55
N TYR A 141 2.57 -3.66 9.92
CA TYR A 141 2.62 -4.17 8.56
C TYR A 141 2.02 -5.58 8.46
N ALA A 142 2.36 -6.46 9.40
CA ALA A 142 1.78 -7.79 9.50
C ALA A 142 0.26 -7.74 9.76
N GLU A 143 -0.23 -6.83 10.60
CA GLU A 143 -1.66 -6.64 10.83
C GLU A 143 -2.41 -6.17 9.56
N CYS A 144 -1.79 -5.34 8.72
CA CYS A 144 -2.39 -4.88 7.48
C CYS A 144 -2.39 -5.97 6.39
N PHE A 145 -1.27 -6.65 6.23
CA PHE A 145 -0.95 -7.40 5.00
C PHE A 145 -0.64 -8.88 5.23
N GLY A 146 -0.56 -9.34 6.48
CA GLY A 146 -0.25 -10.73 6.84
C GLY A 146 1.19 -11.15 6.53
N ILE A 147 2.11 -10.19 6.44
CA ILE A 147 3.51 -10.43 6.09
C ILE A 147 4.39 -9.92 7.24
N ASP A 148 5.25 -10.78 7.76
CA ASP A 148 6.29 -10.43 8.72
C ASP A 148 7.58 -10.10 7.95
N LEU A 149 7.93 -8.81 7.86
CA LEU A 149 9.13 -8.36 7.14
C LEU A 149 10.41 -8.69 7.89
N ASP A 150 10.41 -8.70 9.23
CA ASP A 150 11.60 -9.01 10.02
C ASP A 150 11.99 -10.50 9.87
N SER A 151 11.05 -11.36 9.50
CA SER A 151 11.34 -12.75 9.11
C SER A 151 12.05 -12.86 7.74
N ILE A 152 11.97 -11.82 6.90
CA ILE A 152 12.45 -11.82 5.51
C ILE A 152 13.70 -10.95 5.33
N CYS A 153 13.81 -9.84 6.05
CA CYS A 153 14.84 -8.82 5.93
C CYS A 153 15.71 -8.78 7.20
N GLY A 154 17.03 -8.66 7.06
CA GLY A 154 17.96 -8.56 8.20
C GLY A 154 19.19 -9.46 8.09
N ASP A 155 20.03 -9.45 9.14
CA ASP A 155 21.26 -10.24 9.17
C ASP A 155 20.98 -11.74 9.10
N GLY A 156 21.64 -12.44 8.16
CA GLY A 156 21.40 -13.86 7.89
C GLY A 156 20.03 -14.16 7.26
N ARG A 157 19.29 -13.14 6.82
CA ARG A 157 17.99 -13.29 6.15
C ARG A 157 18.11 -13.21 4.62
N PRO A 158 17.08 -13.66 3.88
CA PRO A 158 17.09 -13.64 2.42
C PRO A 158 17.20 -12.26 1.76
N LYS A 159 16.79 -11.20 2.48
CA LYS A 159 16.91 -9.82 2.02
C LYS A 159 17.76 -9.01 2.97
N LEU A 160 18.36 -7.96 2.42
CA LEU A 160 19.08 -6.94 3.17
C LEU A 160 18.19 -6.34 4.28
N PRO A 161 18.79 -5.82 5.35
CA PRO A 161 18.07 -5.05 6.37
C PRO A 161 17.26 -3.90 5.76
N ILE A 162 16.12 -3.58 6.37
CA ILE A 162 15.34 -2.38 6.00
C ILE A 162 16.17 -1.14 6.36
N VAL A 163 16.01 -0.07 5.57
CA VAL A 163 16.72 1.19 5.77
C VAL A 163 16.76 1.66 7.22
N PRO A 164 17.89 2.25 7.65
CA PRO A 164 18.03 2.74 9.01
C PRO A 164 17.15 3.96 9.29
N VAL A 165 16.70 4.69 8.26
CA VAL A 165 15.78 5.84 8.39
C VAL A 165 14.52 5.56 7.58
N TYR A 166 13.36 5.50 8.22
CA TYR A 166 12.11 5.17 7.56
C TYR A 166 11.28 6.43 7.25
N ARG A 167 11.11 6.72 5.96
CA ARG A 167 10.36 7.90 5.48
C ARG A 167 9.18 7.45 4.63
N PRO A 168 8.03 7.14 5.24
CA PRO A 168 6.86 6.70 4.49
C PRO A 168 6.25 7.86 3.71
N TRP A 169 5.88 7.55 2.47
CA TRP A 169 5.08 8.40 1.61
C TRP A 169 4.00 7.56 0.92
N VAL A 170 2.79 8.11 0.85
CA VAL A 170 1.62 7.42 0.34
C VAL A 170 1.07 8.14 -0.88
N ARG A 171 0.86 7.38 -1.95
CA ARG A 171 0.09 7.81 -3.13
C ARG A 171 -1.23 7.05 -3.17
N ILE A 172 -2.31 7.74 -3.51
CA ILE A 172 -3.63 7.13 -3.70
C ILE A 172 -4.18 7.52 -5.07
N PHE A 173 -4.55 6.52 -5.84
CA PHE A 173 -5.34 6.64 -7.06
C PHE A 173 -6.77 6.19 -6.76
N GLU A 174 -7.75 6.97 -7.17
CA GLU A 174 -9.16 6.73 -6.86
C GLU A 174 -9.95 6.52 -8.15
N ILE A 175 -10.68 5.40 -8.21
CA ILE A 175 -11.67 5.12 -9.25
C ILE A 175 -13.04 5.08 -8.57
N ASN A 176 -13.84 6.11 -8.82
CA ASN A 176 -15.17 6.23 -8.28
C ASN A 176 -16.20 5.49 -9.12
N ASP A 177 -17.21 4.97 -8.44
CA ASP A 177 -18.38 4.32 -9.04
C ASP A 177 -18.00 3.29 -10.12
N VAL A 178 -17.21 2.30 -9.72
CA VAL A 178 -16.73 1.25 -10.62
C VAL A 178 -17.91 0.47 -11.19
N LYS A 179 -18.09 0.57 -12.52
CA LYS A 179 -19.07 -0.18 -13.29
C LYS A 179 -18.43 -1.42 -13.93
N ALA A 180 -19.24 -2.43 -14.25
CA ALA A 180 -18.78 -3.63 -14.95
C ALA A 180 -18.10 -3.31 -16.29
N GLU A 181 -18.53 -2.25 -16.97
CA GLU A 181 -17.92 -1.73 -18.21
C GLU A 181 -16.50 -1.16 -18.02
N HIS A 182 -16.12 -0.77 -16.79
CA HIS A 182 -14.74 -0.38 -16.49
C HIS A 182 -13.81 -1.59 -16.39
N ILE A 183 -14.34 -2.78 -16.10
CA ILE A 183 -13.59 -4.02 -15.95
C ILE A 183 -13.37 -4.69 -17.31
N ARG A 184 -14.37 -4.66 -18.20
CA ARG A 184 -14.31 -5.27 -19.54
C ARG A 184 -13.32 -4.62 -20.52
N LYS A 185 -12.62 -3.57 -20.11
CA LYS A 185 -11.60 -2.87 -20.93
C LYS A 185 -10.19 -3.43 -20.72
N PHE A 186 -10.05 -4.47 -19.90
CA PHE A 186 -8.83 -5.22 -19.61
C PHE A 186 -9.07 -6.70 -19.95
#